data_AF-A0A7W5WWX3-F1
#
_entry.id   AF-A0A7W5WWX3-F1
#
_cell.length_a   1.000
_cell.length_b   1.000
_cell.length_c   1.000
_cell.angle_alpha   90.00
_cell.angle_beta   90.00
_cell.angle_gamma   90.00
#
_symmetry.space_group_name_H-M   'P 1'
#
loop_
_entity.id
_entity.type
_entity.pdbx_description
1 polymer ?
#
loop_
_entity_poly.entity_id
_entity_poly.type
_entity_poly.pdbx_seq_one_letter_code
_entity_poly.pdbx_strand_id
1 'polypeptide(L)'
;MQVLLFRALKDANVEDDKAAAVVAAIEEHVDVAVGQANKALEAKLTGIDSKIETTRSTLTIWFGVQTALLALLGAAAIWSNFLK
;
A
#
# COMPACT_ATOMS: atom_id res chain seq x y z
N MET A 1 10.23 -23.01 -12.78
CA MET A 1 8.94 -23.62 -12.36
C MET A 1 8.40 -24.63 -13.38
N GLN A 2 8.48 -24.34 -14.68
CA GLN A 2 7.98 -25.18 -15.79
C GLN A 2 8.42 -26.67 -15.70
N VAL A 3 9.69 -26.92 -15.33
CA VAL A 3 10.26 -28.27 -15.27
C VAL A 3 9.64 -29.15 -14.18
N LEU A 4 9.09 -28.57 -13.09
CA LEU A 4 8.51 -29.36 -12.00
C LEU A 4 7.08 -29.80 -12.29
N LEU A 5 6.25 -28.92 -12.84
CA LEU A 5 4.87 -29.26 -13.24
C LEU A 5 4.86 -30.22 -14.43
N PHE A 6 5.69 -29.95 -15.45
CA PHE A 6 5.83 -30.85 -16.59
C PHE A 6 6.32 -32.23 -16.16
N ARG A 7 7.31 -32.29 -15.25
CA ARG A 7 7.82 -33.55 -14.71
C ARG A 7 6.80 -34.27 -13.83
N ALA A 8 5.99 -33.57 -13.03
CA ALA A 8 4.90 -34.16 -12.26
C ALA A 8 3.77 -34.72 -13.16
N LEU A 9 3.44 -34.03 -14.26
CA LEU A 9 2.46 -34.51 -15.24
C LEU A 9 3.00 -35.71 -16.04
N LYS A 10 4.30 -35.70 -16.35
CA LYS A 10 4.99 -36.83 -16.98
C LYS A 10 5.05 -38.05 -16.05
N ASP A 11 5.34 -37.84 -14.76
CA ASP A 11 5.30 -38.89 -13.72
C ASP A 11 3.87 -39.44 -13.53
N ALA A 12 2.84 -38.62 -13.80
CA ALA A 12 1.43 -39.05 -13.86
C ALA A 12 1.03 -39.74 -15.19
N ASN A 13 1.99 -40.02 -16.08
CA ASN A 13 1.79 -40.69 -17.37
C ASN A 13 0.83 -39.95 -18.32
N VAL A 14 0.86 -38.61 -18.32
CA VAL A 14 0.11 -37.77 -19.26
C VAL A 14 0.94 -37.60 -20.54
N GLU A 15 0.31 -37.68 -21.71
CA GLU A 15 0.96 -37.42 -23.01
C GLU A 15 1.65 -36.04 -23.01
N ASP A 16 2.88 -35.98 -23.54
CA ASP A 16 3.73 -34.78 -23.50
C ASP A 16 3.02 -33.53 -24.08
N ASP A 17 2.19 -33.68 -25.12
CA ASP A 17 1.40 -32.59 -25.71
C ASP A 17 0.32 -32.03 -24.76
N LYS A 18 -0.34 -32.91 -24.00
CA LYS A 18 -1.34 -32.51 -23.01
C LYS A 18 -0.68 -31.90 -21.78
N ALA A 19 0.48 -32.41 -21.38
CA ALA A 19 1.27 -31.84 -20.30
C ALA A 19 1.75 -30.42 -20.66
N ALA A 20 2.20 -30.19 -21.90
CA ALA A 20 2.61 -28.87 -22.38
C ALA A 20 1.44 -27.87 -22.36
N ALA A 21 0.24 -28.28 -22.81
CA ALA A 21 -0.95 -27.43 -22.79
C ALA A 21 -1.37 -27.04 -21.36
N VAL A 22 -1.32 -27.96 -20.40
CA VAL A 22 -1.65 -27.69 -18.99
C VAL A 22 -0.64 -26.75 -18.35
N VAL A 23 0.66 -26.94 -18.62
CA VAL A 23 1.69 -26.03 -18.10
C VAL A 23 1.51 -24.63 -18.66
N ALA A 24 1.29 -24.49 -19.96
CA ALA A 24 1.06 -23.19 -20.60
C ALA A 24 -0.17 -22.47 -20.03
N ALA A 25 -1.28 -23.19 -19.84
CA ALA A 25 -2.50 -22.63 -19.26
C ALA A 25 -2.32 -22.19 -17.79
N ILE A 26 -1.56 -22.96 -17.00
CA ILE A 26 -1.25 -22.60 -15.60
C ILE A 26 -0.31 -21.40 -15.56
N GLU A 27 0.68 -21.31 -16.44
CA GLU A 27 1.59 -20.16 -16.51
C GLU A 27 0.84 -18.88 -16.85
N GLU A 28 -0.01 -18.91 -17.87
CA GLU A 28 -0.86 -17.77 -18.21
C GLU A 28 -1.78 -17.39 -17.03
N HIS A 29 -2.38 -18.38 -16.36
CA HIS A 29 -3.23 -18.12 -15.21
C HIS A 29 -2.46 -17.52 -14.02
N VAL A 30 -1.25 -18.00 -13.75
CA VAL A 30 -0.37 -17.47 -12.69
C VAL A 30 0.06 -16.05 -13.03
N ASP A 31 0.45 -15.76 -14.26
CA ASP A 31 0.85 -14.40 -14.67
C ASP A 31 -0.33 -13.42 -14.57
N VAL A 32 -1.53 -13.83 -14.98
CA VAL A 32 -2.74 -13.02 -14.83
C VAL A 32 -3.09 -12.82 -13.35
N ALA A 33 -3.05 -13.87 -12.53
CA ALA A 33 -3.38 -13.79 -11.10
C ALA A 33 -2.38 -12.94 -10.32
N VAL A 34 -1.08 -13.10 -10.58
CA VAL A 34 -0.01 -12.28 -9.99
C VAL A 34 -0.12 -10.84 -10.47
N GLY A 35 -0.38 -10.61 -11.76
CA GLY A 35 -0.59 -9.27 -12.30
C GLY A 35 -1.78 -8.56 -11.69
N GLN A 36 -2.90 -9.26 -11.48
CA GLN A 36 -4.08 -8.73 -10.80
C GLN A 36 -3.82 -8.46 -9.32
N ALA A 37 -3.13 -9.37 -8.63
CA ALA A 37 -2.76 -9.19 -7.23
C ALA A 37 -1.84 -7.98 -7.04
N ASN A 38 -0.85 -7.79 -7.94
CA ASN A 38 0.04 -6.63 -7.91
C ASN A 38 -0.73 -5.33 -8.11
N LYS A 39 -1.64 -5.25 -9.09
CA LYS A 39 -2.50 -4.06 -9.29
C LYS A 39 -3.37 -3.75 -8.07
N ALA A 40 -3.92 -4.78 -7.43
CA ALA A 40 -4.72 -4.60 -6.22
C ALA A 40 -3.87 -4.14 -5.02
N LEU A 41 -2.64 -4.65 -4.90
CA LEU A 41 -1.68 -4.23 -3.88
C LEU A 41 -1.20 -2.80 -4.11
N GLU A 42 -0.88 -2.42 -5.35
CA GLU A 42 -0.53 -1.04 -5.72
C GLU A 42 -1.65 -0.07 -5.36
N ALA A 43 -2.90 -0.38 -5.71
CA ALA A 43 -4.05 0.46 -5.38
C ALA A 43 -4.22 0.62 -3.85
N LYS A 44 -4.02 -0.46 -3.08
CA LYS A 44 -4.04 -0.39 -1.61
C LYS A 44 -2.89 0.45 -1.07
N LEU A 45 -1.70 0.33 -1.65
CA LEU A 45 -0.51 1.05 -1.23
C LEU A 45 -0.65 2.56 -1.50
N THR A 46 -1.12 2.94 -2.69
CA THR A 46 -1.48 4.33 -3.01
C THR A 46 -2.56 4.88 -2.06
N GLY A 47 -3.58 4.07 -1.74
CA GLY A 47 -4.60 4.45 -0.78
C GLY A 47 -4.07 4.67 0.64
N ILE A 48 -3.09 3.86 1.08
CA ILE A 48 -2.41 4.04 2.36
C ILE A 48 -1.56 5.30 2.35
N ASP A 49 -0.79 5.54 1.28
CA ASP A 49 0.08 6.70 1.15
C ASP A 49 -0.72 8.02 1.23
N SER A 50 -1.84 8.10 0.51
CA SER A 50 -2.76 9.25 0.57
C SER A 50 -3.34 9.49 1.98
N LYS A 51 -3.68 8.41 2.71
CA LYS A 51 -4.14 8.52 4.09
C LYS A 51 -3.05 9.02 5.03
N ILE A 52 -1.81 8.57 4.83
CA ILE A 52 -0.66 9.04 5.61
C ILE A 52 -0.41 10.52 5.36
N GLU A 53 -0.43 10.96 4.09
CA GLU A 53 -0.25 12.36 3.73
C GLU A 53 -1.34 13.27 4.33
N THR A 54 -2.60 12.84 4.22
CA THR A 54 -3.73 13.55 4.83
C THR A 54 -3.60 13.65 6.35
N THR A 55 -3.19 12.55 7.00
CA THR A 55 -2.96 12.51 8.45
C THR A 55 -1.83 13.46 8.85
N ARG A 56 -0.72 13.46 8.08
CA ARG A 56 0.42 14.35 8.29
C ARG A 56 0.02 15.82 8.18
N SER A 57 -0.71 16.19 7.13
CA SER A 57 -1.21 17.55 6.93
C SER A 57 -2.09 18.01 8.08
N THR A 58 -3.03 17.16 8.50
CA THR A 58 -3.95 17.46 9.61
C THR A 58 -3.18 17.68 10.92
N LEU A 59 -2.17 16.84 11.22
CA LEU A 59 -1.30 17.00 12.37
C LEU A 59 -0.51 18.31 12.33
N THR A 60 0.08 18.66 11.18
CA THR A 60 0.83 19.91 11.02
C THR A 60 -0.05 21.13 11.25
N ILE A 61 -1.27 21.14 10.69
CA ILE A 61 -2.24 22.21 10.91
C ILE A 61 -2.58 22.31 12.40
N TRP A 62 -2.86 21.19 13.06
CA TRP A 62 -3.27 21.18 14.46
C TRP A 62 -2.18 21.72 15.40
N PHE A 63 -0.93 21.28 15.22
CA PHE A 63 0.20 21.82 15.98
C PHE A 63 0.47 23.29 15.66
N GLY A 64 0.32 23.71 14.39
CA GLY A 64 0.43 25.12 13.98
C GLY A 64 -0.62 26.00 14.66
N VAL A 65 -1.87 25.55 14.73
CA VAL A 65 -2.95 26.26 15.42
C VAL A 65 -2.69 26.33 16.93
N GLN A 66 -2.30 25.20 17.55
CA GLN A 66 -2.02 25.16 18.99
C GLN A 66 -0.86 26.10 19.38
N THR A 67 0.23 26.10 18.60
CA THR A 67 1.39 26.97 18.85
C THR A 67 1.02 28.44 18.72
N ALA A 68 0.26 28.83 17.69
CA ALA A 68 -0.23 30.19 17.53
C ALA A 68 -1.14 30.61 18.69
N LEU A 69 -2.07 29.74 19.11
CA LEU A 69 -2.97 30.02 20.23
C LEU A 69 -2.20 30.21 21.55
N LEU A 70 -1.23 29.34 21.84
CA LEU A 70 -0.39 29.45 23.04
C LEU A 70 0.43 30.75 23.04
N ALA A 71 0.98 31.14 21.89
CA ALA A 71 1.71 32.40 21.77
C ALA A 71 0.81 33.62 22.05
N LEU A 72 -0.43 33.62 21.54
CA LEU A 72 -1.41 34.68 21.80
C LEU A 72 -1.83 34.72 23.27
N LEU A 73 -2.09 33.57 23.89
CA LEU A 73 -2.44 33.49 25.32
C LEU A 73 -1.29 33.99 26.21
N GLY A 74 -0.05 33.61 25.90
CA GLY A 74 1.13 34.10 26.61
C GLY A 74 1.29 35.62 26.48
N ALA A 75 1.14 36.15 25.25
CA ALA A 75 1.19 37.60 25.02
C ALA A 75 0.08 38.36 25.75
N ALA A 76 -1.15 37.85 25.75
CA ALA A 76 -2.28 38.44 26.46
C ALA A 76 -2.05 38.44 27.98
N ALA A 77 -1.51 37.35 28.54
CA ALA A 77 -1.16 37.27 29.96
C ALA A 77 -0.11 38.33 30.36
N ILE A 78 0.94 38.49 29.55
CA ILE A 78 1.98 39.51 29.75
C ILE A 78 1.37 40.92 29.70
N TRP A 79 0.54 41.21 28.70
CA TRP A 79 -0.08 42.52 28.54
C TRP A 79 -1.03 42.87 29.71
N SER A 80 -1.78 41.89 30.21
CA SER A 80 -2.68 42.08 31.35
C SER A 80 -1.96 42.41 32.67
N ASN A 81 -0.70 41.98 32.81
CA ASN A 81 0.13 42.31 33.98
C ASN A 81 0.82 43.68 33.85
N PHE A 82 0.99 44.19 32.63
CA PHE A 82 1.54 45.53 32.39
C PHE A 82 0.52 46.65 32.62
N LEU A 83 -0.78 46.35 32.47
CA LEU A 83 -1.87 47.31 32.67
C LEU A 83 -2.43 47.39 34.10
N LYS A 84 -1.95 46.52 35.00
CA LYS A 84 -2.23 46.59 36.44
C LYS A 84 -1.16 47.41 37.13
#